data_AF-A0A2A5A2Q5-F1
#
_entry.id   AF-A0A2A5A2Q5-F1
#
_cell.length_a   1.000
_cell.length_b   1.000
_cell.length_c   1.000
_cell.angle_alpha   90.00
_cell.angle_beta   90.00
_cell.angle_gamma   90.00
#
_symmetry.space_group_name_H-M   'P 1'
#
loop_
_entity.id
_entity.type
_entity.pdbx_description
1 polymer ?
#
loop_
_entity_poly.entity_id
_entity_poly.type
_entity_poly.pdbx_seq_one_letter_code
_entity_poly.pdbx_strand_id
1 'polypeptide(L)'
;MQPTLFSIFLGSSIPFVINIGTFAIIRKIIVQSPEKAISANIAAFIIRLILYAVALILIASLLEVVFSAFVLSFFVVFIFLQIGEALYFQRFFSSQKSDKTK
;
A
#
# COMPACT_ATOMS: atom_id res chain seq x y z
N MET A 1 -24.46 -9.71 8.27
CA MET A 1 -23.28 -9.99 7.43
C MET A 1 -22.54 -11.18 8.06
N GLN A 2 -22.12 -12.19 7.30
CA GLN A 2 -21.34 -13.29 7.91
C GLN A 2 -20.06 -12.71 8.54
N PRO A 3 -19.69 -13.08 9.78
CA PRO A 3 -18.54 -12.50 10.50
C PRO A 3 -17.23 -12.65 9.71
N THR A 4 -17.08 -13.74 8.96
CA THR A 4 -15.97 -13.98 8.05
C THR A 4 -15.92 -12.97 6.89
N LEU A 5 -17.06 -12.67 6.25
CA LEU A 5 -17.11 -11.71 5.14
C LEU A 5 -16.77 -10.29 5.60
N PHE A 6 -17.25 -9.90 6.78
CA PHE A 6 -16.91 -8.62 7.38
C PHE A 6 -15.41 -8.51 7.68
N SER A 7 -14.83 -9.60 8.20
CA SER A 7 -13.40 -9.69 8.49
C SER A 7 -12.55 -9.62 7.22
N ILE A 8 -12.95 -10.32 6.16
CA ILE A 8 -12.30 -10.27 4.85
C ILE A 8 -12.36 -8.84 4.29
N PHE A 9 -13.55 -8.22 4.31
CA PHE A 9 -13.77 -6.87 3.79
C PHE A 9 -12.87 -5.85 4.49
N LEU A 10 -12.81 -5.88 5.83
CA LEU A 10 -11.92 -5.00 6.58
C LEU A 10 -10.45 -5.27 6.27
N GLY A 11 -10.05 -6.55 6.28
CA GLY A 11 -8.67 -6.95 5.99
C GLY A 11 -8.23 -6.51 4.60
N SER A 12 -9.11 -6.55 3.59
CA SER A 12 -8.82 -6.08 2.24
C SER A 12 -8.85 -4.56 2.09
N SER A 13 -9.77 -3.88 2.77
CA SER A 13 -9.99 -2.44 2.58
C SER A 13 -8.92 -1.57 3.23
N ILE A 14 -8.43 -1.96 4.41
CA ILE A 14 -7.40 -1.21 5.13
C ILE A 14 -6.11 -1.02 4.31
N PRO A 15 -5.46 -2.10 3.81
CA PRO A 15 -4.25 -1.96 3.00
C PRO A 15 -4.52 -1.17 1.73
N PHE A 16 -5.68 -1.35 1.11
CA PHE A 16 -6.07 -0.61 -0.10
C PHE A 16 -6.15 0.90 0.13
N VAL A 17 -6.88 1.34 1.17
CA VAL A 17 -7.07 2.78 1.47
C VAL A 17 -5.75 3.45 1.83
N ILE A 18 -4.97 2.84 2.72
CA ILE A 18 -3.67 3.37 3.14
C ILE A 18 -2.71 3.42 1.95
N ASN A 19 -2.69 2.38 1.10
CA ASN A 19 -1.82 2.35 -0.05
C ASN A 19 -2.18 3.43 -1.07
N ILE A 20 -3.47 3.62 -1.40
CA ILE A 20 -3.89 4.69 -2.32
C ILE A 20 -3.50 6.07 -1.79
N GLY A 21 -3.77 6.35 -0.52
CA GLY A 21 -3.46 7.65 0.09
C GLY A 21 -1.95 7.94 0.05
N THR A 22 -1.14 6.97 0.43
CA THR A 22 0.33 7.11 0.40
C THR A 22 0.88 7.17 -1.02
N PHE A 23 0.39 6.34 -1.93
CA PHE A 23 0.79 6.33 -3.34
C PHE A 23 0.53 7.66 -4.05
N ALA A 24 -0.63 8.29 -3.82
CA ALA A 24 -0.95 9.59 -4.41
C ALA A 24 0.07 10.67 -4.02
N ILE A 25 0.48 10.68 -2.76
CA ILE A 25 1.49 11.61 -2.22
C ILE A 25 2.86 11.32 -2.84
N ILE A 26 3.30 10.06 -2.80
CA ILE A 26 4.60 9.64 -3.37
C ILE A 26 4.66 9.97 -4.86
N ARG A 27 3.60 9.64 -5.61
CA ARG A 27 3.53 9.89 -7.06
C ARG A 27 3.75 11.37 -7.36
N LYS A 28 3.16 12.27 -6.58
CA LYS A 28 3.37 13.71 -6.73
C LYS A 28 4.84 14.10 -6.49
N ILE A 29 5.46 13.56 -5.45
CA ILE A 29 6.88 13.80 -5.14
C ILE A 29 7.79 13.29 -6.26
N ILE A 30 7.55 12.06 -6.74
CA ILE A 30 8.37 11.44 -7.78
C ILE A 30 8.26 12.17 -9.12
N VAL A 31 7.07 12.66 -9.48
CA VAL A 31 6.88 13.45 -10.70
C VAL A 31 7.64 14.78 -10.62
N GLN A 32 7.71 15.41 -9.44
CA GLN A 32 8.42 16.68 -9.24
C GLN A 32 9.94 16.51 -9.09
N SER A 33 10.38 15.43 -8.45
CA SER A 33 11.77 15.13 -8.11
C SER A 33 12.08 13.64 -8.28
N PRO A 34 12.28 13.15 -9.52
CA PRO A 34 12.53 11.74 -9.81
C PRO A 34 13.74 11.16 -9.06
N GLU A 35 14.75 11.99 -8.79
CA GLU A 35 15.96 11.64 -8.02
C GLU A 35 15.67 11.26 -6.56
N LYS A 36 14.52 11.69 -6.00
CA LYS A 36 14.09 11.35 -4.64
C LYS A 36 13.20 10.12 -4.59
N ALA A 37 13.00 9.42 -5.70
CA ALA A 37 11.99 8.35 -5.75
C ALA A 37 12.26 7.20 -4.79
N ILE A 38 13.51 6.76 -4.67
CA ILE A 38 13.87 5.66 -3.77
C ILE A 38 13.65 6.08 -2.31
N SER A 39 14.15 7.26 -1.91
CA SER A 39 14.00 7.74 -0.54
C SER A 39 12.54 8.02 -0.17
N ALA A 40 11.76 8.61 -1.08
CA ALA A 40 10.33 8.83 -0.89
C ALA A 40 9.55 7.52 -0.76
N ASN A 41 9.88 6.51 -1.58
CA ASN A 41 9.21 5.21 -1.52
C ASN A 41 9.56 4.45 -0.22
N ILE A 42 10.81 4.49 0.24
CA ILE A 42 11.22 3.91 1.53
C ILE A 42 10.50 4.60 2.68
N ALA A 43 10.51 5.94 2.72
CA ALA A 43 9.85 6.70 3.77
C ALA A 43 8.35 6.38 3.83
N ALA A 44 7.69 6.32 2.68
CA ALA A 44 6.29 5.99 2.62
C ALA A 44 6.00 4.52 2.98
N PHE A 45 6.88 3.58 2.63
CA PHE A 45 6.78 2.21 3.09
C PHE A 45 6.82 2.12 4.62
N ILE A 46 7.73 2.84 5.28
CA ILE A 46 7.80 2.91 6.75
C ILE A 46 6.51 3.52 7.32
N ILE A 47 6.02 4.62 6.75
CA ILE A 47 4.75 5.24 7.17
C ILE A 47 3.60 4.25 7.03
N ARG A 48 3.52 3.51 5.91
CA ARG A 48 2.51 2.47 5.71
C ARG A 48 2.59 1.39 6.78
N LEU A 49 3.79 0.88 7.12
CA LEU A 49 3.96 -0.09 8.19
C LEU A 49 3.43 0.41 9.53
N ILE A 50 3.70 1.68 9.88
CA ILE A 50 3.18 2.30 11.11
C ILE A 50 1.65 2.38 11.06
N LEU A 51 1.08 2.86 9.95
CA LEU A 51 -0.38 2.95 9.79
C LEU A 51 -1.05 1.58 9.85
N TYR A 52 -0.44 0.55 9.27
CA TYR A 52 -0.91 -0.83 9.36
C TYR A 52 -0.86 -1.34 10.79
N ALA A 53 0.25 -1.16 11.50
CA ALA A 53 0.36 -1.57 12.90
C ALA A 53 -0.73 -0.93 13.77
N VAL A 54 -0.94 0.39 13.61
CA VAL A 54 -2.01 1.11 14.31
C VAL A 54 -3.39 0.56 13.95
N ALA A 55 -3.66 0.35 12.67
CA ALA A 55 -4.94 -0.23 12.23
C ALA A 55 -5.17 -1.63 12.80
N LEU A 56 -4.16 -2.50 12.77
CA LEU A 56 -4.23 -3.85 13.34
C LEU A 56 -4.54 -3.82 14.83
N ILE A 57 -3.87 -2.97 15.60
CA ILE A 57 -4.10 -2.82 17.04
C ILE A 57 -5.53 -2.34 17.32
N LEU A 58 -6.00 -1.32 16.59
CA LEU A 58 -7.35 -0.77 16.77
C LEU A 58 -8.42 -1.81 16.44
N ILE A 59 -8.29 -2.52 15.32
CA ILE A 59 -9.25 -3.56 14.92
C ILE A 59 -9.26 -4.69 15.93
N ALA A 60 -8.09 -5.18 16.35
CA ALA A 60 -7.99 -6.26 17.34
C ALA A 60 -8.55 -5.86 18.73
N SER A 61 -8.45 -4.58 19.10
CA SER A 61 -8.91 -4.10 20.41
C SER A 61 -10.39 -3.71 20.44
N LEU A 62 -10.97 -3.32 19.30
CA LEU A 62 -12.29 -2.70 19.24
C LEU A 62 -13.34 -3.57 18.54
N LEU A 63 -12.94 -4.56 17.74
CA LEU A 63 -13.86 -5.35 16.92
C LEU A 63 -13.67 -6.85 17.13
N GLU A 64 -14.79 -7.57 17.21
CA GLU A 64 -14.81 -9.03 17.14
C GLU A 64 -14.73 -9.46 15.67
N VAL A 65 -13.53 -9.82 15.22
CA VAL A 65 -13.26 -10.28 13.86
C VAL A 65 -12.73 -11.71 13.86
N VAL A 66 -13.01 -12.45 12.78
CA VAL A 66 -12.35 -13.71 12.49
C VAL A 66 -10.92 -13.38 12.06
N PHE A 67 -10.00 -13.41 13.02
CA PHE A 67 -8.63 -12.90 12.86
C PHE A 67 -7.90 -13.54 11.68
N SER A 68 -8.03 -14.85 11.48
CA SER A 68 -7.39 -15.55 10.36
C SER A 68 -7.88 -15.05 8.99
N ALA A 69 -9.19 -14.85 8.83
CA ALA A 69 -9.79 -14.37 7.60
C ALA A 69 -9.38 -12.92 7.29
N PHE A 70 -9.32 -12.09 8.34
CA PHE A 70 -8.84 -10.71 8.25
C PHE A 70 -7.35 -10.63 7.88
N VAL A 71 -6.48 -11.38 8.56
CA VAL A 71 -5.03 -11.34 8.31
C VAL A 71 -4.69 -11.87 6.92
N LEU A 72 -5.31 -12.97 6.49
CA LEU A 72 -5.07 -13.53 5.15
C LEU A 72 -5.48 -12.54 4.05
N SER A 73 -6.67 -11.94 4.15
CA SER A 73 -7.12 -10.98 3.14
C SER A 73 -6.29 -9.71 3.14
N PHE A 74 -5.82 -9.27 4.32
CA PHE A 74 -4.88 -8.16 4.46
C PHE A 74 -3.56 -8.43 3.75
N PHE A 75 -2.91 -9.56 4.04
CA PHE A 75 -1.60 -9.89 3.45
C PHE A 75 -1.69 -10.03 1.94
N VAL A 76 -2.72 -10.71 1.44
CA VAL A 76 -2.92 -10.88 -0.01
C VAL A 76 -3.01 -9.50 -0.70
N VAL A 77 -3.89 -8.62 -0.21
CA VAL A 77 -4.05 -7.29 -0.81
C VAL A 77 -2.80 -6.43 -0.66
N PHE A 78 -2.15 -6.46 0.50
CA PHE A 78 -0.89 -5.76 0.74
C PHE A 78 0.18 -6.15 -0.29
N ILE A 79 0.39 -7.46 -0.51
CA ILE A 79 1.40 -7.96 -1.47
C ILE A 79 1.07 -7.49 -2.88
N PHE A 80 -0.18 -7.65 -3.32
CA PHE A 80 -0.60 -7.21 -4.66
C PHE A 80 -0.37 -5.71 -4.88
N LEU A 81 -0.62 -4.88 -3.85
CA LEU A 81 -0.37 -3.45 -3.92
C LEU A 81 1.13 -3.12 -4.03
N GLN A 82 1.99 -3.79 -3.25
CA GLN A 82 3.45 -3.58 -3.34
C GLN A 82 4.01 -3.99 -4.71
N ILE A 83 3.54 -5.12 -5.25
CA ILE A 83 3.92 -5.56 -6.60
C ILE A 83 3.43 -4.54 -7.65
N GLY A 84 2.17 -4.08 -7.53
CA GLY A 84 1.59 -3.10 -8.43
C GLY A 84 2.37 -1.78 -8.46
N GLU A 85 2.79 -1.28 -7.29
CA GLU A 85 3.63 -0.09 -7.20
C GLU A 85 5.01 -0.28 -7.82
N ALA A 86 5.65 -1.42 -7.56
CA ALA A 86 6.95 -1.75 -8.15
C ALA A 86 6.88 -1.76 -9.68
N LEU A 87 5.85 -2.42 -10.25
CA LEU A 87 5.61 -2.46 -11.69
C LEU A 87 5.31 -1.07 -12.27
N TYR A 88 4.53 -0.25 -11.55
CA TYR A 88 4.25 1.13 -11.96
C TYR A 88 5.54 1.96 -12.05
N PHE A 89 6.38 1.93 -11.01
CA PHE A 89 7.61 2.69 -11.00
C PHE A 89 8.62 2.18 -12.02
N GLN A 90 8.75 0.86 -12.20
CA GLN A 90 9.58 0.28 -13.25
C GLN A 90 9.20 0.83 -14.62
N ARG A 91 7.90 0.87 -14.94
CA ARG A 91 7.40 1.41 -16.20
C ARG A 91 7.63 2.91 -16.31
N PHE A 92 7.38 3.67 -15.25
CA PHE A 92 7.57 5.12 -15.21
C PHE A 92 9.02 5.53 -15.53
N PHE A 93 10.00 4.89 -14.86
CA PHE A 93 11.41 5.20 -15.08
C PHE A 93 11.93 4.70 -16.43
N SER A 94 11.44 3.55 -16.91
CA SER A 94 11.80 3.04 -18.23
C SER A 94 11.35 4.00 -19.35
N SER A 95 10.16 4.58 -19.24
CA SER A 95 9.65 5.59 -20.18
C SER A 95 10.51 6.86 -20.19
N GLN A 96 10.87 7.38 -19.01
CA GLN A 96 11.71 8.57 -18.87
C GLN A 96 13.12 8.38 -19.47
N LYS A 97 13.69 7.17 -19.37
CA LYS A 97 15.00 6.84 -19.96
C LYS A 97 14.93 6.84 -21.49
N SER A 98 13.83 6.35 -22.07
CA SER A 98 13.63 6.31 -23.52
C SER A 98 13.58 7.71 -24.14
N ASP A 99 12.92 8.68 -23.48
CA ASP A 99 12.79 10.05 -24.00
C ASP A 99 14.11 10.83 -23.95
N LYS A 100 14.99 10.56 -22.98
CA LYS A 100 16.32 11.19 -22.90
C LYS A 100 17.33 10.69 -23.95
N THR A 101 17.00 9.63 -24.70
CA THR A 101 17.90 9.01 -25.68
C THR A 101 17.52 9.36 -27.13
N LYS A 102 16.51 10.23 -27.32
CA LYS A 102 16.14 10.84 -28.61
C LYS A 102 16.57 12.30 -28.63
#